data_AF-A0A6A4VXW5-F1
#
_entry.id   AF-A0A6A4VXW5-F1
#
_cell.length_a   1.000
_cell.length_b   1.000
_cell.length_c   1.000
_cell.angle_alpha   90.00
_cell.angle_beta   90.00
_cell.angle_gamma   90.00
#
_symmetry.space_group_name_H-M   'P 1'
#
loop_
_entity.id
_entity.type
_entity.pdbx_description
1 polymer ?
#
loop_
_entity_poly.entity_id
_entity_poly.type
_entity_poly.pdbx_seq_one_letter_code
_entity_poly.pdbx_strand_id
1 'polypeptide(L)'
;MAPFPAVVDLNIGGVCYTTALSTLTSCPGSLLAQLFTDGSDPPPQDCRGRYFIDRDGVLFRYAFGETLNESRDPDRGHVDRYTGRFFLKHSFLEQAFDMLCEAGFRMVGSCGSSTAGIPGINDKPGSDSEENRWNHYNEFVFVRD
;
A
#
# COMPACT_ATOMS: atom_id res chain seq x y z
N MET A 1 24.70 24.69 13.18
CA MET A 1 24.29 23.49 12.43
C MET A 1 24.42 23.77 10.94
N ALA A 2 24.76 22.75 10.15
CA ALA A 2 24.85 22.90 8.70
C ALA A 2 23.44 22.99 8.09
N PRO A 3 23.22 23.80 7.05
CA PRO A 3 21.95 23.85 6.34
C PRO A 3 21.67 22.51 5.65
N PHE A 4 20.39 22.15 5.52
CA PHE A 4 20.00 20.97 4.74
C PHE A 4 20.52 21.09 3.30
N PRO A 5 20.94 19.97 2.69
CA PRO A 5 21.42 19.98 1.30
C PRO A 5 20.27 20.32 0.35
N ALA A 6 20.59 20.91 -0.81
CA ALA A 6 19.59 21.26 -1.82
C ALA A 6 18.85 20.02 -2.35
N VAL A 7 19.51 18.86 -2.37
CA VAL A 7 18.94 17.54 -2.66
C VAL A 7 18.97 16.70 -1.40
N VAL A 8 17.83 16.10 -1.06
CA VAL A 8 17.56 15.42 0.19
C VAL A 8 17.13 13.98 -0.12
N ASP A 9 17.87 13.01 0.40
CA ASP A 9 17.45 11.61 0.39
C ASP A 9 16.61 11.32 1.63
N LEU A 10 15.47 10.68 1.41
CA LEU A 10 14.47 10.32 2.42
C LEU A 10 14.33 8.81 2.51
N ASN A 11 13.98 8.33 3.69
CA ASN A 11 13.53 6.97 3.94
C ASN A 11 12.16 7.05 4.64
N ILE A 12 11.08 6.84 3.90
CA ILE A 12 9.70 6.93 4.38
C ILE A 12 9.18 5.52 4.64
N GLY A 13 9.17 5.10 5.91
CA GLY A 13 8.68 3.76 6.30
C GLY A 13 9.41 2.61 5.60
N GLY A 14 10.70 2.78 5.29
CA GLY A 14 11.52 1.79 4.57
C GLY A 14 11.66 2.04 3.07
N VAL A 15 10.93 3.00 2.49
CA VAL A 15 10.99 3.35 1.07
C VAL A 15 11.89 4.56 0.85
N CYS A 16 12.89 4.41 -0.02
CA CYS A 16 13.89 5.45 -0.26
C CYS A 16 13.40 6.40 -1.36
N TYR A 17 13.37 7.70 -1.07
CA TYR A 17 13.06 8.75 -2.04
C TYR A 17 14.22 9.75 -2.11
N THR A 18 14.29 10.49 -3.20
CA THR A 18 15.20 11.63 -3.34
C THR A 18 14.36 12.81 -3.82
N THR A 19 14.51 13.97 -3.17
CA THR A 19 13.74 15.18 -3.50
C THR A 19 14.59 16.44 -3.28
N ALA A 20 14.07 17.61 -3.64
CA ALA A 20 14.73 18.88 -3.34
C ALA A 20 14.28 19.43 -1.98
N LEU A 21 15.16 20.16 -1.28
CA LEU A 21 14.79 20.87 -0.05
C LEU A 21 13.63 21.85 -0.30
N SER A 22 13.67 22.56 -1.42
CA SER A 22 12.61 23.47 -1.83
C SER A 22 11.25 22.78 -1.97
N THR A 23 11.22 21.49 -2.33
CA THR A 23 9.99 20.68 -2.38
C THR A 23 9.45 20.42 -0.97
N LEU A 24 10.32 20.02 -0.05
CA LEU A 24 9.96 19.74 1.35
C LEU A 24 9.47 20.97 2.11
N THR A 25 9.99 22.15 1.75
CA THR A 25 9.64 23.43 2.37
C THR A 25 8.66 24.27 1.54
N SER A 26 8.11 23.71 0.46
CA SER A 26 7.26 24.45 -0.50
C SER A 26 5.95 24.96 0.10
N CYS A 27 5.49 24.34 1.20
CA CYS A 27 4.31 24.74 1.95
C CYS A 27 4.73 25.23 3.35
N PRO A 28 4.98 26.54 3.52
CA PRO A 28 5.33 27.12 4.82
C PRO A 28 4.26 26.85 5.87
N GLY A 29 4.66 26.41 7.05
CA GLY A 29 3.74 26.08 8.16
C GLY A 29 3.24 24.64 8.17
N SER A 30 3.52 23.84 7.14
CA SER A 30 3.31 22.39 7.21
C SER A 30 4.33 21.72 8.16
N LEU A 31 3.96 20.60 8.75
CA LEU A 31 4.85 19.79 9.60
C LEU A 31 6.12 19.38 8.84
N LEU A 32 5.97 19.01 7.56
CA LEU A 32 7.09 18.61 6.70
C LEU A 32 8.03 19.80 6.44
N ALA A 33 7.51 20.99 6.17
CA ALA A 33 8.34 22.17 6.04
C ALA A 33 9.05 22.48 7.36
N GLN A 34 8.36 22.45 8.50
CA GLN A 34 8.97 22.72 9.82
C GLN A 34 10.16 21.80 10.10
N LEU A 35 10.02 20.49 9.82
CA LEU A 35 11.09 19.50 9.97
C LEU A 35 12.35 19.84 9.17
N PHE A 36 12.21 20.47 8.01
CA PHE A 36 13.31 20.79 7.10
C PHE A 36 13.68 22.29 7.05
N THR A 37 13.10 23.12 7.93
CA THR A 37 13.35 24.57 7.96
C THR A 37 14.05 25.03 9.23
N ASP A 38 13.58 24.61 10.41
CA ASP A 38 14.06 25.19 11.67
C ASP A 38 15.38 24.57 12.16
N GLY A 39 15.72 23.38 11.66
CA GLY A 39 16.97 22.68 11.95
C GLY A 39 17.24 22.41 13.43
N SER A 40 16.33 22.78 14.34
CA SER A 40 16.45 22.61 15.79
C SER A 40 16.33 21.14 16.20
N ASP A 41 15.54 20.38 15.44
CA ASP A 41 15.33 18.94 15.59
C ASP A 41 15.15 18.29 14.21
N PRO A 42 16.26 18.04 13.46
CA PRO A 42 16.17 17.42 12.15
C PRO A 42 15.68 15.97 12.26
N PRO A 43 15.01 15.42 11.23
CA PRO A 43 14.64 14.01 11.22
C PRO A 43 15.87 13.12 11.41
N PRO A 44 15.75 11.99 12.13
CA PRO A 44 16.84 11.04 12.29
C PRO A 44 17.30 10.52 10.91
N GLN A 45 18.53 10.02 10.83
CA GLN A 45 19.05 9.43 9.60
C GLN A 45 19.22 7.92 9.73
N ASP A 46 19.01 7.19 8.64
CA ASP A 46 19.34 5.76 8.59
C ASP A 46 20.86 5.52 8.44
N CYS A 47 21.30 4.26 8.46
CA CYS A 47 22.72 3.89 8.35
C CYS A 47 23.38 4.31 7.02
N ARG A 48 22.60 4.79 6.05
CA ARG A 48 23.05 5.29 4.75
C ARG A 48 22.98 6.82 4.66
N GLY A 49 22.64 7.51 5.76
CA GLY A 49 22.63 8.97 5.85
C GLY A 49 21.37 9.64 5.29
N ARG A 50 20.28 8.90 5.09
CA ARG A 50 19.01 9.42 4.54
C ARG A 50 18.06 9.81 5.65
N TYR A 51 17.33 10.91 5.50
CA TYR A 51 16.39 11.40 6.51
C TYR A 51 15.18 10.47 6.62
N PHE A 52 14.99 9.90 7.78
CA PHE A 52 13.97 8.92 8.07
C PHE A 52 12.68 9.60 8.54
N ILE A 53 11.57 9.22 7.91
CA ILE A 53 10.23 9.63 8.28
C ILE A 53 9.42 8.36 8.54
N ASP A 54 8.91 8.24 9.76
CA ASP A 54 8.14 7.10 10.22
C ASP A 54 6.68 7.18 9.71
N ARG A 55 6.49 7.00 8.39
CA ARG A 55 5.19 7.00 7.68
C ARG A 55 5.13 5.85 6.68
N ASP A 56 3.95 5.25 6.51
CA ASP A 56 3.80 4.01 5.73
C ASP A 56 3.86 4.26 4.21
N GLY A 57 4.91 3.75 3.55
CA GLY A 57 5.12 3.86 2.10
C GLY A 57 4.27 2.88 1.27
N VAL A 58 3.62 1.88 1.89
CA VAL A 58 2.83 0.85 1.18
C VAL A 58 1.41 0.73 1.72
N LEU A 59 0.51 1.39 0.99
CA LEU A 59 -0.91 1.65 1.26
C LEU A 59 -1.75 0.52 1.90
N PHE A 60 -1.52 -0.75 1.54
CA PHE A 60 -2.33 -1.88 2.04
C PHE A 60 -1.95 -2.34 3.44
N ARG A 61 -0.69 -2.20 3.83
CA ARG A 61 -0.25 -2.52 5.20
C ARG A 61 -0.84 -1.52 6.18
N TYR A 62 -0.89 -0.25 5.79
CA TYR A 62 -1.53 0.80 6.56
C TYR A 62 -3.00 0.50 6.86
N ALA A 63 -3.75 0.00 5.87
CA ALA A 63 -5.20 -0.21 6.02
C ALA A 63 -5.55 -1.52 6.75
N PHE A 64 -4.80 -2.60 6.53
CA PHE A 64 -5.17 -3.94 7.00
C PHE A 64 -4.23 -4.52 8.06
N GLY A 65 -3.02 -3.98 8.22
CA GLY A 65 -2.06 -4.41 9.24
C GLY A 65 -1.90 -5.93 9.32
N GLU A 66 -2.06 -6.47 10.53
CA GLU A 66 -1.93 -7.90 10.82
C GLU A 66 -3.00 -8.79 10.17
N THR A 67 -4.12 -8.23 9.68
CA THR A 67 -5.13 -9.03 8.98
C THR A 67 -4.75 -9.30 7.53
N LEU A 68 -3.75 -8.62 6.98
CA LEU A 68 -3.21 -8.86 5.65
C LEU A 68 -2.32 -10.12 5.63
N ASN A 69 -2.51 -10.99 4.65
CA ASN A 69 -1.66 -12.15 4.42
C ASN A 69 -0.91 -12.02 3.10
N GLU A 70 0.43 -11.97 3.20
CA GLU A 70 1.35 -11.76 2.08
C GLU A 70 1.97 -13.07 1.53
N SER A 71 1.60 -14.23 2.10
CA SER A 71 2.24 -15.55 1.80
C SER A 71 2.10 -16.01 0.34
N ARG A 72 1.14 -15.45 -0.41
CA ARG A 72 0.93 -15.75 -1.84
C ARG A 72 1.78 -14.90 -2.77
N ASP A 73 2.55 -13.95 -2.24
CA ASP A 73 3.47 -13.11 -3.00
C ASP A 73 4.74 -12.80 -2.17
N PRO A 74 5.49 -13.84 -1.71
CA PRO A 74 6.59 -13.68 -0.75
C PRO A 74 7.86 -13.03 -1.34
N ASP A 75 8.11 -13.22 -2.65
CA ASP A 75 9.35 -12.82 -3.34
C ASP A 75 9.21 -11.50 -4.11
N ARG A 76 8.28 -10.66 -3.67
CA ARG A 76 7.85 -9.46 -4.41
C ARG A 76 8.94 -8.40 -4.61
N GLY A 77 10.05 -8.50 -3.89
CA GLY A 77 11.12 -7.51 -3.89
C GLY A 77 10.65 -6.18 -3.27
N HIS A 78 11.24 -5.06 -3.70
CA HIS A 78 10.97 -3.74 -3.13
C HIS A 78 9.47 -3.40 -3.00
N VAL A 79 9.16 -2.82 -1.84
CA VAL A 79 7.87 -2.32 -1.36
C VAL A 79 7.40 -1.10 -2.18
N ASP A 80 6.87 -1.32 -3.39
CA ASP A 80 6.02 -0.33 -4.13
C ASP A 80 5.31 -0.86 -5.42
N ARG A 81 5.31 -2.18 -5.67
CA ARG A 81 4.58 -2.72 -6.85
C ARG A 81 3.07 -2.76 -6.56
N TYR A 82 2.20 -2.99 -7.55
CA TYR A 82 0.81 -3.43 -7.35
C TYR A 82 0.72 -4.96 -7.26
N THR A 83 -0.18 -5.52 -6.44
CA THR A 83 -0.40 -6.98 -6.32
C THR A 83 -1.88 -7.28 -6.17
N GLY A 84 -2.32 -8.33 -6.84
CA GLY A 84 -3.66 -8.93 -6.67
C GLY A 84 -3.62 -10.26 -5.93
N ARG A 85 -2.50 -10.57 -5.24
CA ARG A 85 -2.28 -11.88 -4.62
C ARG A 85 -2.43 -11.89 -3.09
N PHE A 86 -2.46 -10.73 -2.46
CA PHE A 86 -2.75 -10.63 -1.03
C PHE A 86 -4.19 -11.02 -0.73
N PHE A 87 -4.42 -11.48 0.49
CA PHE A 87 -5.74 -11.85 0.98
C PHE A 87 -5.83 -11.55 2.47
N LEU A 88 -7.05 -11.37 2.98
CA LEU A 88 -7.27 -11.17 4.41
C LEU A 88 -7.29 -12.52 5.13
N LYS A 89 -6.77 -12.53 6.37
CA LYS A 89 -6.79 -13.70 7.25
C LYS A 89 -8.21 -14.05 7.75
N HIS A 90 -9.18 -13.16 7.54
CA HIS A 90 -10.60 -13.35 7.83
C HIS A 90 -11.46 -13.24 6.57
N SER A 91 -12.73 -13.66 6.69
CA SER A 91 -13.69 -13.66 5.57
C SER A 91 -14.89 -12.71 5.79
N PHE A 92 -14.85 -11.86 6.81
CA PHE A 92 -15.88 -10.85 7.07
C PHE A 92 -15.66 -9.62 6.18
N LEU A 93 -16.58 -9.36 5.25
CA LEU A 93 -16.49 -8.26 4.27
C LEU A 93 -16.70 -6.89 4.93
N GLU A 94 -17.68 -6.81 5.82
CA GLU A 94 -18.05 -5.60 6.56
C GLU A 94 -16.85 -5.12 7.39
N GLN A 95 -16.18 -6.05 8.07
CA GLN A 95 -14.95 -5.75 8.80
C GLN A 95 -13.87 -5.16 7.88
N ALA A 96 -13.69 -5.71 6.67
CA ALA A 96 -12.70 -5.18 5.72
C ALA A 96 -13.07 -3.76 5.25
N PHE A 97 -14.37 -3.49 5.08
CA PHE A 97 -14.87 -2.18 4.68
C PHE A 97 -14.72 -1.15 5.80
N ASP A 98 -14.98 -1.53 7.04
CA ASP A 98 -14.79 -0.69 8.21
C ASP A 98 -13.31 -0.30 8.36
N MET A 99 -12.40 -1.27 8.22
CA MET A 99 -10.94 -1.02 8.25
C MET A 99 -10.50 -0.04 7.16
N LEU A 100 -11.02 -0.18 5.94
CA LEU A 100 -10.76 0.76 4.85
C LEU A 100 -11.30 2.16 5.15
N CYS A 101 -12.52 2.25 5.70
CA CYS A 101 -13.15 3.51 6.09
C CYS A 101 -12.34 4.24 7.17
N GLU A 102 -11.93 3.53 8.22
CA GLU A 102 -11.07 4.05 9.30
C GLU A 102 -9.71 4.51 8.77
N ALA A 103 -9.17 3.83 7.75
CA ALA A 103 -7.92 4.20 7.09
C ALA A 103 -8.08 5.38 6.10
N GLY A 104 -9.27 5.97 5.99
CA GLY A 104 -9.59 7.13 5.17
C GLY A 104 -10.03 6.80 3.74
N PHE A 105 -10.29 5.54 3.42
CA PHE A 105 -10.77 5.14 2.10
C PHE A 105 -12.29 5.21 2.00
N ARG A 106 -12.79 5.64 0.84
CA ARG A 106 -14.20 5.62 0.48
C ARG A 106 -14.45 4.66 -0.67
N MET A 107 -15.54 3.90 -0.62
CA MET A 107 -15.97 3.04 -1.72
C MET A 107 -16.47 3.90 -2.89
N VAL A 108 -16.06 3.57 -4.11
CA VAL A 108 -16.43 4.31 -5.34
C VAL A 108 -17.11 3.46 -6.40
N GLY A 109 -17.07 2.15 -6.27
CA GLY A 109 -17.70 1.25 -7.21
C GLY A 109 -17.78 -0.17 -6.69
N SER A 110 -18.73 -0.92 -7.24
CA SER A 110 -18.82 -2.36 -7.08
C SER A 110 -19.24 -2.99 -8.40
N CYS A 111 -18.71 -4.18 -8.70
CA CYS A 111 -19.17 -4.98 -9.82
C CYS A 111 -19.23 -6.46 -9.43
N GLY A 112 -20.18 -7.18 -10.01
CA GLY A 112 -20.25 -8.63 -9.94
C GLY A 112 -19.98 -9.19 -11.33
N SER A 113 -19.12 -10.20 -11.42
CA SER A 113 -18.85 -10.89 -12.68
C SER A 113 -18.94 -12.40 -12.46
N SER A 114 -19.44 -13.09 -13.48
CA SER A 114 -19.51 -14.54 -13.53
C SER A 114 -18.62 -15.02 -14.66
N THR A 115 -17.71 -15.93 -14.37
CA THR A 115 -16.92 -16.62 -15.40
C THR A 115 -17.46 -18.04 -15.53
N ALA A 116 -18.11 -18.31 -16.65
CA ALA A 116 -18.40 -19.68 -17.06
C ALA A 116 -17.14 -20.25 -17.73
N GLY A 117 -16.58 -21.34 -17.19
CA GLY A 117 -15.48 -22.04 -17.84
C GLY A 117 -15.87 -22.52 -19.24
N ILE A 118 -14.95 -22.43 -20.21
CA ILE A 118 -15.16 -23.03 -21.53
C ILE A 118 -15.07 -24.55 -21.39
N PRO A 119 -16.10 -25.32 -21.79
CA PRO A 119 -16.06 -26.77 -21.70
C PRO A 119 -14.87 -27.33 -22.50
N GLY A 120 -13.97 -28.07 -21.86
CA GLY A 120 -12.95 -28.89 -22.53
C GLY A 120 -11.55 -28.31 -22.69
N ILE A 121 -11.19 -27.17 -22.06
CA ILE A 121 -9.81 -26.65 -22.07
C ILE A 121 -9.25 -26.61 -20.63
N ASN A 122 -8.32 -27.53 -20.34
CA ASN A 122 -7.52 -27.69 -19.12
C ASN A 122 -8.25 -28.06 -17.81
N ASP A 123 -8.72 -29.30 -17.73
CA ASP A 123 -8.90 -29.94 -16.42
C ASP A 123 -7.52 -30.32 -15.86
N LYS A 124 -7.02 -29.51 -14.90
CA LYS A 124 -5.92 -29.97 -14.06
C LYS A 124 -6.37 -31.26 -13.35
N PRO A 125 -5.53 -32.31 -13.29
CA PRO A 125 -5.89 -33.54 -12.60
C PRO A 125 -6.21 -33.23 -11.14
N GLY A 126 -7.45 -33.53 -10.71
CA GLY A 126 -7.98 -33.22 -9.37
C GLY A 126 -8.93 -32.01 -9.31
N SER A 127 -9.23 -31.35 -10.43
CA SER A 127 -10.26 -30.30 -10.51
C SER A 127 -11.65 -30.92 -10.67
N ASP A 128 -12.55 -30.71 -9.71
CA ASP A 128 -13.97 -31.05 -9.89
C ASP A 128 -14.59 -30.08 -10.92
N SER A 129 -14.89 -30.61 -12.10
CA SER A 129 -15.34 -29.86 -13.28
C SER A 129 -16.66 -29.07 -13.09
N GLU A 130 -17.41 -29.35 -12.02
CA GLU A 130 -18.68 -28.69 -11.72
C GLU A 130 -18.51 -27.42 -10.87
N GLU A 131 -17.50 -27.35 -9.99
CA GLU A 131 -17.26 -26.22 -9.10
C GLU A 131 -16.70 -25.00 -9.87
N ASN A 132 -15.89 -25.25 -10.90
CA ASN A 132 -15.36 -24.20 -11.80
C ASN A 132 -16.40 -23.61 -12.77
N ARG A 133 -17.61 -24.18 -12.85
CA ARG A 133 -18.61 -23.78 -13.85
C ARG A 133 -19.34 -22.49 -13.48
N TRP A 134 -19.30 -22.10 -12.21
CA TRP A 134 -20.08 -21.00 -11.65
C TRP A 134 -19.25 -20.11 -10.72
N ASN A 135 -18.06 -19.71 -11.18
CA ASN A 135 -17.23 -18.76 -10.45
C ASN A 135 -17.83 -17.36 -10.54
N HIS A 136 -18.53 -16.97 -9.47
CA HIS A 136 -19.04 -15.62 -9.25
C HIS A 136 -18.05 -14.88 -8.36
N TYR A 137 -17.61 -13.70 -8.79
CA TYR A 137 -16.77 -12.83 -8.00
C TYR A 137 -17.38 -11.42 -7.93
N ASN A 138 -17.32 -10.85 -6.74
CA ASN A 138 -17.69 -9.45 -6.48
C ASN A 138 -16.41 -8.66 -6.23
N GLU A 139 -16.30 -7.52 -6.89
CA GLU A 139 -15.21 -6.59 -6.72
C GLU A 139 -15.75 -5.29 -6.14
N PHE A 140 -15.01 -4.72 -5.19
CA PHE A 140 -15.32 -3.44 -4.55
C PHE A 140 -14.09 -2.54 -4.68
N VAL A 141 -14.28 -1.33 -5.19
CA VAL A 141 -13.20 -0.38 -5.45
C VAL A 141 -13.24 0.74 -4.42
N PHE A 142 -12.10 0.99 -3.79
CA PHE A 142 -11.92 2.00 -2.75
C PHE A 142 -10.83 3.00 -3.15
N VAL A 143 -11.01 4.26 -2.79
CA VAL A 143 -10.03 5.34 -3.00
C VAL A 143 -9.84 6.14 -1.73
N ARG A 144 -8.65 6.68 -1.51
CA ARG A 144 -8.35 7.65 -0.46
C ARG A 144 -7.76 8.87 -1.13
N ASP A 145 -8.30 10.04 -0.80
CA ASP A 145 -7.88 11.33 -1.36
C ASP A 145 -6.55 11.82 -0.71
#